data_AF-A0A0D9YJ53-F1
#
_entry.id   AF-A0A0D9YJ53-F1
#
_cell.length_a   1.000
_cell.length_b   1.000
_cell.length_c   1.000
_cell.angle_alpha   90.00
_cell.angle_beta   90.00
_cell.angle_gamma   90.00
#
_symmetry.space_group_name_H-M   'P 1'
#
loop_
_entity.id
_entity.type
_entity.pdbx_description
1 polymer ?
#
loop_
_entity_poly.entity_id
_entity_poly.type
_entity_poly.pdbx_seq_one_letter_code
_entity_poly.pdbx_strand_id
1 'polypeptide(L)'
;MGKRQQQRRLVRLAVAAAVVVAAALILTASAKKSGDVTELQIGVKGSLTDGSVFDSSYDRGDPFEFTLGNGQVIKGWDQGLLGMCVGEKRKLKIPAKMGYGERGSPPKIPGGATLIFDTELIAVNGKTTGGASNISCRPH
;
A
#
# COMPACT_ATOMS: atom_id res chain seq x y z
N MET A 1 19.85 -19.11 65.78
CA MET A 1 20.82 -18.99 64.66
C MET A 1 20.63 -20.19 63.72
N GLY A 2 20.66 -19.99 62.39
CA GLY A 2 20.96 -21.11 61.47
C GLY A 2 20.03 -21.39 60.28
N LYS A 3 18.83 -20.80 60.15
CA LYS A 3 17.93 -21.09 58.99
C LYS A 3 17.79 -19.97 57.96
N ARG A 4 18.48 -18.84 58.14
CA ARG A 4 18.43 -17.68 57.22
C ARG A 4 19.64 -17.54 56.27
N GLN A 5 20.60 -18.47 56.30
CA GLN A 5 21.83 -18.41 55.48
C GLN A 5 22.00 -19.54 54.45
N GLN A 6 21.18 -20.60 54.46
CA GLN A 6 21.43 -21.79 53.62
C GLN A 6 20.74 -21.79 52.23
N GLN A 7 19.88 -20.82 51.89
CA GLN A 7 19.24 -20.76 50.56
C GLN A 7 19.72 -19.59 49.68
N ARG A 8 20.81 -18.91 50.08
CA ARG A 8 21.40 -17.76 49.38
C ARG A 8 22.55 -18.11 48.40
N ARG A 9 22.68 -19.35 47.90
CA ARG A 9 23.89 -19.75 47.15
C ARG A 9 23.74 -20.49 45.82
N LEU A 10 22.54 -20.67 45.27
CA LEU A 10 22.37 -21.30 43.94
C LEU A 10 21.21 -20.52 43.29
N VAL A 11 21.35 -19.67 42.27
CA VAL A 11 22.19 -19.69 41.08
C VAL A 11 22.40 -18.22 40.66
N ARG A 12 23.61 -17.69 40.83
CA ARG A 12 24.07 -16.49 40.10
C ARG A 12 24.64 -16.99 38.77
N LEU A 13 23.97 -16.77 37.64
CA LEU A 13 24.57 -16.50 36.32
C LEU A 13 23.49 -16.38 35.23
N ALA A 14 23.78 -15.52 34.23
CA ALA A 14 23.05 -15.21 32.99
C ALA A 14 21.95 -14.12 33.11
N VAL A 15 22.25 -12.83 32.92
CA VAL A 15 22.44 -12.06 31.66
C VAL A 15 21.20 -11.18 31.41
N ALA A 16 21.46 -9.88 31.19
CA ALA A 16 20.50 -8.80 31.02
C ALA A 16 19.65 -8.92 29.73
N ALA A 17 18.39 -8.46 29.77
CA ALA A 17 17.69 -7.84 28.63
C ALA A 17 16.39 -7.12 29.06
N ALA A 18 16.34 -5.81 28.76
CA ALA A 18 15.19 -4.97 28.34
C ALA A 18 13.87 -5.03 29.15
N VAL A 19 13.45 -4.03 29.94
CA VAL A 19 12.92 -2.69 29.57
C VAL A 19 11.95 -2.72 28.38
N VAL A 20 10.77 -2.08 28.58
CA VAL A 20 9.67 -1.80 27.64
C VAL A 20 8.49 -2.79 27.67
N VAL A 21 7.60 -2.59 28.64
CA VAL A 21 6.18 -2.93 28.51
C VAL A 21 5.44 -1.61 28.25
N ALA A 22 5.36 -1.20 26.98
CA ALA A 22 4.52 -0.09 26.55
C ALA A 22 4.06 -0.29 25.09
N ALA A 23 2.74 -0.25 24.90
CA ALA A 23 2.00 -0.02 23.66
C ALA A 23 2.16 -1.02 22.49
N ALA A 24 1.17 -1.88 22.30
CA ALA A 24 0.89 -2.54 21.03
C ALA A 24 -0.57 -2.28 20.59
N LEU A 25 -0.91 -1.01 20.37
CA LEU A 25 -2.00 -0.62 19.47
C LEU A 25 -1.32 -0.26 18.13
N ILE A 26 -0.91 -1.27 17.37
CA ILE A 26 -0.19 -1.07 16.11
C ILE A 26 -1.23 -0.76 15.03
N LEU A 27 -1.34 0.51 14.67
CA LEU A 27 -2.14 1.02 13.54
C LEU A 27 -1.57 0.44 12.24
N THR A 28 -2.29 -0.48 11.60
CA THR A 28 -1.92 -1.06 10.31
C THR A 28 -2.21 -0.06 9.19
N ALA A 29 -1.20 0.60 8.63
CA ALA A 29 -1.36 1.40 7.41
C ALA A 29 -1.12 0.51 6.19
N SER A 30 -2.19 -0.18 5.77
CA SER A 30 -2.31 -0.82 4.46
C SER A 30 -3.49 -0.13 3.77
N ALA A 31 -3.52 -0.08 2.42
CA ALA A 31 -4.64 0.50 1.69
C ALA A 31 -5.91 -0.29 2.00
N LYS A 32 -6.66 0.14 3.02
CA LYS A 32 -7.75 -0.63 3.63
C LYS A 32 -9.08 0.02 3.30
N LYS A 33 -10.05 -0.79 2.89
CA LYS A 33 -11.44 -0.38 2.79
C LYS A 33 -12.05 -0.33 4.19
N SER A 34 -11.75 0.70 4.95
CA SER A 34 -12.28 0.88 6.31
C SER A 34 -12.28 2.36 6.62
N GLY A 35 -13.47 2.98 6.71
CA GLY A 35 -13.84 4.23 7.42
C GLY A 35 -12.95 5.47 7.36
N ASP A 36 -11.64 5.30 7.43
CA ASP A 36 -10.57 6.23 7.25
C ASP A 36 -10.36 6.51 5.75
N VAL A 37 -10.50 7.78 5.38
CA VAL A 37 -10.13 8.29 4.05
C VAL A 37 -8.68 7.88 3.80
N THR A 38 -8.47 7.03 2.79
CA THR A 38 -7.14 6.57 2.39
C THR A 38 -6.81 7.23 1.07
N GLU A 39 -6.08 8.34 1.17
CA GLU A 39 -5.52 9.08 0.05
C GLU A 39 -4.26 8.36 -0.42
N LEU A 40 -4.24 7.98 -1.70
CA LEU A 40 -3.12 7.29 -2.32
C LEU A 40 -2.45 8.22 -3.31
N GLN A 41 -1.12 8.26 -3.28
CA GLN A 41 -0.31 8.80 -4.37
C GLN A 41 0.30 7.63 -5.13
N ILE A 42 -0.06 7.51 -6.41
CA ILE A 42 0.35 6.40 -7.28
C ILE A 42 1.21 6.92 -8.43
N GLY A 43 2.39 6.32 -8.61
CA GLY A 43 3.10 6.36 -9.88
C GLY A 43 2.44 5.39 -10.86
N VAL A 44 2.09 5.84 -12.05
CA VAL A 44 1.35 5.04 -13.03
C VAL A 44 1.87 5.20 -14.44
N LYS A 45 1.87 4.10 -15.18
CA LYS A 45 1.93 4.06 -16.64
C LYS A 45 0.80 3.19 -17.18
N GLY A 46 -0.08 3.79 -17.98
CA GLY A 46 -1.22 3.14 -18.60
C GLY A 46 -1.00 2.88 -20.09
N SER A 47 -1.20 1.65 -20.53
CA SER A 47 -1.12 1.24 -21.94
C SER A 47 -2.26 0.32 -22.37
N LEU A 48 -2.54 0.30 -23.66
CA LEU A 48 -3.43 -0.67 -24.30
C LEU A 48 -2.71 -2.01 -24.49
N THR A 49 -3.46 -3.06 -24.82
CA THR A 49 -2.91 -4.41 -25.03
C THR A 49 -1.96 -4.52 -26.22
N ASP A 50 -2.01 -3.57 -27.15
CA ASP A 50 -1.06 -3.45 -28.27
C ASP A 50 0.25 -2.73 -27.88
N GLY A 51 0.36 -2.26 -26.63
CA GLY A 51 1.51 -1.53 -26.10
C GLY A 51 1.41 -0.01 -26.20
N SER A 52 0.39 0.53 -26.87
CA SER A 52 0.19 1.98 -27.01
C SER A 52 -0.04 2.64 -25.64
N VAL A 53 0.83 3.56 -25.24
CA VAL A 53 0.73 4.29 -23.96
C VAL A 53 -0.27 5.43 -24.09
N PHE A 54 -1.24 5.50 -23.18
CA PHE A 54 -2.24 6.58 -23.14
C PHE A 54 -2.04 7.54 -21.96
N ASP A 55 -1.39 7.07 -20.90
CA ASP A 55 -1.14 7.84 -19.68
C ASP A 55 0.20 7.44 -19.03
N SER A 56 0.92 8.41 -18.47
CA SER A 56 2.15 8.23 -17.70
C SER A 56 2.30 9.38 -16.70
N SER A 57 2.27 9.08 -15.41
CA SER A 57 2.56 10.07 -14.36
C SER A 57 4.06 10.40 -14.29
N TYR A 58 4.91 9.44 -14.66
CA TYR A 58 6.36 9.62 -14.71
C TYR A 58 6.78 10.69 -15.72
N ASP A 59 6.08 10.78 -16.85
CA ASP A 59 6.35 11.79 -17.88
C ASP A 59 5.93 13.19 -17.44
N ARG A 60 4.95 13.28 -16.53
CA ARG A 60 4.47 14.53 -15.94
C ARG A 60 5.28 14.97 -14.71
N GLY A 61 6.00 14.04 -14.08
CA GLY A 61 6.71 14.29 -12.83
C GLY A 61 5.79 14.43 -11.61
N ASP A 62 4.50 14.14 -11.73
CA ASP A 62 3.50 14.33 -10.67
C ASP A 62 2.70 13.03 -10.46
N PRO A 63 2.75 12.40 -9.26
CA PRO A 63 1.94 11.25 -8.90
C PRO A 63 0.44 11.50 -9.08
N PHE A 64 -0.32 10.45 -9.38
CA PHE A 64 -1.78 10.54 -9.39
C PHE A 64 -2.32 10.36 -7.97
N GLU A 65 -3.07 11.35 -7.48
CA GLU A 65 -3.67 11.37 -6.15
C GLU A 65 -5.18 11.12 -6.18
N PHE A 66 -5.66 10.20 -5.35
CA PHE A 66 -7.09 9.90 -5.22
C PHE A 66 -7.42 9.20 -3.89
N THR A 67 -8.69 9.24 -3.49
CA THR A 67 -9.19 8.46 -2.35
C THR A 67 -9.62 7.06 -2.81
N LEU A 68 -9.01 6.03 -2.23
CA LEU A 68 -9.33 4.64 -2.56
C LEU A 68 -10.72 4.23 -2.05
N GLY A 69 -11.51 3.57 -2.90
CA GLY A 69 -12.73 2.89 -2.50
C GLY A 69 -13.98 3.78 -2.44
N ASN A 70 -13.89 5.03 -2.90
CA ASN A 70 -15.00 5.98 -2.99
C ASN A 70 -15.52 6.17 -4.44
N GLY A 71 -15.10 5.33 -5.39
CA GLY A 71 -15.56 5.42 -6.78
C GLY A 71 -15.03 6.63 -7.56
N GLN A 72 -13.99 7.29 -7.07
CA GLN A 72 -13.33 8.41 -7.79
C GLN A 72 -12.55 7.92 -9.02
N VAL A 73 -12.15 6.66 -9.03
CA VAL A 73 -11.39 6.01 -10.09
C VAL A 73 -12.17 4.86 -10.70
N ILE A 74 -11.66 4.31 -11.81
CA ILE A 74 -12.25 3.12 -12.43
C ILE A 74 -12.29 1.95 -11.43
N LYS A 75 -13.34 1.13 -11.50
CA LYS A 75 -13.59 0.02 -10.55
C LYS A 75 -12.39 -0.92 -10.40
N GLY A 76 -11.64 -1.14 -11.49
CA GLY A 76 -10.45 -1.98 -11.46
C GLY A 76 -9.32 -1.43 -10.57
N TRP A 77 -9.22 -0.12 -10.38
CA TRP A 77 -8.28 0.49 -9.44
C TRP A 77 -8.78 0.37 -8.00
N ASP A 78 -10.04 0.71 -7.77
CA ASP A 78 -10.70 0.60 -6.46
C ASP A 78 -10.58 -0.80 -5.85
N GLN A 79 -10.52 -1.84 -6.69
CA GLN A 79 -10.29 -3.21 -6.24
C GLN A 79 -8.82 -3.64 -6.34
N GLY A 80 -8.14 -3.29 -7.43
CA GLY A 80 -6.81 -3.78 -7.76
C GLY A 80 -5.68 -3.18 -6.92
N LEU A 81 -5.91 -2.02 -6.29
CA LEU A 81 -4.91 -1.33 -5.46
C LEU A 81 -5.13 -1.56 -3.96
N LEU A 82 -6.18 -2.29 -3.57
CA LEU A 82 -6.41 -2.65 -2.17
C LEU A 82 -5.23 -3.49 -1.64
N GLY A 83 -4.89 -3.22 -0.38
CA GLY A 83 -3.83 -3.91 0.34
C GLY A 83 -2.42 -3.60 -0.15
N MET A 84 -2.24 -2.68 -1.10
CA MET A 84 -0.88 -2.30 -1.53
C MET A 84 -0.10 -1.65 -0.39
N CYS A 85 1.19 -1.94 -0.39
CA CYS A 85 2.17 -1.36 0.51
C CYS A 85 2.90 -0.20 -0.13
N VAL A 86 3.28 0.81 0.65
CA VAL A 86 4.09 1.92 0.13
C VAL A 86 5.42 1.35 -0.40
N GLY A 87 5.79 1.75 -1.62
CA GLY A 87 6.89 1.21 -2.41
C GLY A 87 6.54 -0.05 -3.24
N GLU A 88 5.37 -0.64 -3.06
CA GLU A 88 4.94 -1.80 -3.83
C GLU A 88 4.63 -1.41 -5.27
N LYS A 89 5.07 -2.25 -6.21
CA LYS A 89 4.75 -2.14 -7.63
C LYS A 89 3.78 -3.25 -8.02
N ARG A 90 2.75 -2.90 -8.79
CA ARG A 90 1.72 -3.84 -9.22
C ARG A 90 1.34 -3.60 -10.68
N LYS A 91 1.22 -4.68 -11.44
CA LYS A 91 0.66 -4.65 -12.80
C LYS A 91 -0.81 -5.06 -12.77
N LEU A 92 -1.70 -4.16 -13.17
CA LEU A 92 -3.13 -4.42 -13.27
C LEU A 92 -3.54 -4.61 -14.73
N LYS A 93 -4.25 -5.70 -15.03
CA LYS A 93 -4.93 -5.91 -16.31
C LYS A 93 -6.42 -5.73 -16.11
N ILE A 94 -6.97 -4.62 -16.61
CA ILE A 94 -8.33 -4.18 -16.31
C ILE A 94 -9.18 -4.32 -17.59
N PRO A 95 -10.15 -5.25 -17.62
CA PRO A 95 -11.06 -5.36 -18.76
C PRO A 95 -11.99 -4.14 -18.83
N ALA A 96 -12.52 -3.84 -20.02
CA ALA A 96 -13.37 -2.67 -20.27
C ALA A 96 -14.49 -2.47 -19.24
N LYS A 97 -15.18 -3.55 -18.84
CA LYS A 97 -16.26 -3.53 -17.83
C LYS A 97 -15.85 -3.01 -16.44
N MET A 98 -14.56 -3.02 -16.12
CA MET A 98 -13.97 -2.49 -14.89
C MET A 98 -13.16 -1.20 -15.14
N GLY A 99 -13.11 -0.74 -16.39
CA GLY A 99 -12.44 0.47 -16.86
C GLY A 99 -13.43 1.46 -17.47
N TYR A 100 -13.22 1.82 -18.74
CA TYR A 100 -14.03 2.83 -19.46
C TYR A 100 -15.22 2.27 -20.27
N GLY A 101 -15.49 0.96 -20.16
CA GLY A 101 -16.63 0.31 -20.81
C GLY A 101 -16.63 0.41 -22.34
N GLU A 102 -17.81 0.23 -22.93
CA GLU A 102 -18.03 0.30 -24.39
C GLU A 102 -17.80 1.70 -24.97
N ARG A 103 -17.90 2.75 -24.14
CA ARG A 103 -17.71 4.13 -24.59
C ARG A 103 -16.22 4.49 -24.72
N GLY A 104 -15.36 3.87 -23.93
CA GLY A 104 -13.94 4.24 -23.84
C GLY A 104 -13.74 5.65 -23.29
N SER A 105 -12.57 6.21 -23.54
CA SER A 105 -12.23 7.62 -23.27
C SER A 105 -11.48 8.19 -24.49
N PRO A 106 -12.22 8.58 -25.55
CA PRO A 106 -11.62 9.12 -26.76
C PRO A 106 -10.81 10.40 -26.49
N PRO A 107 -9.74 10.68 -27.28
CA PRO A 107 -9.29 9.88 -28.42
C PRO A 107 -8.35 8.72 -28.05
N LYS A 108 -7.88 8.65 -26.80
CA LYS A 108 -6.76 7.77 -26.43
C LYS A 108 -7.18 6.34 -26.07
N ILE A 109 -8.38 6.16 -25.52
CA ILE A 109 -8.87 4.87 -25.07
C ILE A 109 -10.11 4.52 -25.89
N PRO A 110 -10.04 3.53 -26.80
CA PRO A 110 -11.21 3.11 -27.56
C PRO A 110 -12.23 2.40 -26.67
N GLY A 111 -13.47 2.32 -27.16
CA GLY A 111 -14.52 1.50 -26.54
C GLY A 111 -14.13 0.03 -26.47
N GLY A 112 -14.51 -0.65 -25.38
CA GLY A 112 -14.23 -2.09 -25.20
C GLY A 112 -12.78 -2.43 -24.89
N ALA A 113 -11.91 -1.42 -24.74
CA ALA A 113 -10.48 -1.63 -24.50
C ALA A 113 -10.18 -2.35 -23.17
N THR A 114 -9.21 -3.25 -23.20
CA THR A 114 -8.54 -3.75 -22.00
C THR A 114 -7.32 -2.89 -21.72
N LEU A 115 -7.16 -2.47 -20.47
CA LEU A 115 -6.11 -1.57 -20.02
C LEU A 115 -5.06 -2.34 -19.24
N ILE A 116 -3.79 -1.98 -19.44
CA ILE A 116 -2.66 -2.44 -18.65
C ILE A 116 -2.12 -1.24 -17.87
N PHE A 117 -2.01 -1.37 -16.56
CA PHE A 117 -1.41 -0.35 -15.71
C PHE A 117 -0.23 -0.94 -14.96
N ASP A 118 0.93 -0.33 -15.14
CA ASP A 118 2.06 -0.48 -14.23
C ASP A 118 1.93 0.59 -13.15
N THR A 119 1.77 0.18 -11.89
CA THR A 119 1.50 1.08 -10.76
C THR A 119 2.56 0.92 -9.67
N GLU A 120 2.83 2.00 -8.95
CA GLU A 120 3.71 2.06 -7.79
C GLU A 120 3.03 2.89 -6.70
N LEU A 121 2.85 2.33 -5.50
CA LEU A 121 2.30 3.09 -4.39
C LEU A 121 3.39 3.96 -3.76
N ILE A 122 3.31 5.27 -3.95
CA ILE A 122 4.33 6.23 -3.51
C ILE A 122 4.06 6.68 -2.06
N ALA A 123 2.80 6.96 -1.73
CA ALA A 123 2.42 7.41 -0.40
C ALA A 123 0.98 7.00 -0.05
N VAL A 124 0.73 6.86 1.25
CA VAL A 124 -0.61 6.74 1.84
C VAL A 124 -0.79 7.88 2.83
N ASN A 125 -1.82 8.72 2.65
CA ASN A 125 -2.12 9.89 3.48
C ASN A 125 -0.87 10.78 3.66
N GLY A 126 -0.15 11.05 2.56
CA GLY A 126 1.08 11.84 2.54
C GLY A 126 2.32 11.17 3.16
N LYS A 127 2.23 9.91 3.62
CA LYS A 127 3.37 9.19 4.22
C LYS A 127 4.07 8.30 3.20
N THR A 128 5.36 8.57 2.98
CA THR A 128 6.24 7.77 2.12
C THR A 128 7.11 6.81 2.94
N THR A 129 7.67 5.78 2.29
CA THR A 129 8.57 4.78 2.91
C THR A 129 9.85 5.38 3.49
N GLY A 130 10.28 6.57 3.05
CA GLY A 130 11.50 7.23 3.53
C GLY A 130 11.36 7.96 4.87
N GLY A 131 10.13 8.20 5.36
CA GLY A 131 9.88 9.05 6.53
C GLY A 131 9.36 8.33 7.78
N ALA A 132 9.06 7.03 7.72
CA ALA A 132 8.44 6.34 8.85
C ALA A 132 8.94 4.90 8.99
N SER A 133 9.86 4.68 9.94
CA SER A 133 10.30 3.35 10.41
C SER A 133 9.18 2.45 10.97
N ASN A 134 7.90 2.79 10.79
CA ASN A 134 6.74 2.10 11.38
C ASN A 134 5.63 1.71 10.39
N ILE A 135 5.77 1.91 9.07
CA ILE A 135 4.79 1.36 8.12
C ILE A 135 5.10 -0.12 7.89
N SER A 136 4.77 -0.96 8.89
CA SER A 136 4.86 -2.41 8.77
C SER A 136 3.71 -2.90 7.90
N CYS A 137 3.97 -2.96 6.60
CA CYS A 137 3.03 -3.47 5.64
C CYS A 137 3.34 -4.96 5.43
N ARG A 138 2.52 -5.84 6.02
CA ARG A 138 2.69 -7.29 5.84
C ARG A 138 2.04 -7.70 4.52
N PRO A 139 2.79 -8.26 3.56
CA PRO A 139 2.19 -8.88 2.39
C PRO A 139 1.31 -10.06 2.86
N HIS A 140 0.08 -10.11 2.35
CA HIS A 140 -0.87 -11.19 2.61
C HIS A 140 -0.63 -12.38 1.68
#